data_AF-A0A8T5F2I8-F1
#
_entry.id   AF-A0A8T5F2I8-F1
#
_cell.length_a   1.000
_cell.length_b   1.000
_cell.length_c   1.000
_cell.angle_alpha   90.00
_cell.angle_beta   90.00
_cell.angle_gamma   90.00
#
_symmetry.space_group_name_H-M   'P 1'
#
loop_
_entity.id
_entity.type
_entity.pdbx_description
1 polymer ?
#
loop_
_entity_poly.entity_id
_entity_poly.type
_entity_poly.pdbx_seq_one_letter_code
_entity_poly.pdbx_strand_id
1 'polypeptide(L)'
;MIADKKLAKISRTIDLKHFNPSNLNSEKSKFFASKTYNPQFTYNPVKYSFKLLKSISYGYRPIDQLMKAKGKELRAQLLMRKFLGTKKFTNFSKRAYGFPNEKLIEKAKIYITRVPSKTRETTKGSIPSSVVQKLFLNEISLFSNKWTVLEAPILAKAMVNPTNKTVYIKKNDMFTKIQVDRLIAHEIYGHVLRSVCGEMQPYKMFSIGFAKYESTEEGLALYKEKKLVDYPNEF
;
A
#
# COMPACT_ATOMS: atom_id res chain seq x y z
N MET A 1 18.64 15.67 8.88
CA MET A 1 18.26 16.77 7.98
C MET A 1 16.85 17.28 8.29
N ILE A 2 16.61 18.61 8.25
CA ILE A 2 15.29 19.20 8.59
C ILE A 2 14.20 18.78 7.59
N ALA A 3 14.49 18.83 6.30
CA ALA A 3 13.55 18.44 5.24
C ALA A 3 13.04 17.00 5.43
N ASP A 4 13.94 16.04 5.66
CA ASP A 4 13.62 14.64 5.94
C ASP A 4 12.62 14.47 7.10
N LYS A 5 12.89 15.09 8.26
CA LYS A 5 12.00 15.02 9.43
C LYS A 5 10.62 15.60 9.14
N LYS A 6 10.54 16.73 8.43
CA LYS A 6 9.28 17.39 8.09
C LYS A 6 8.47 16.57 7.07
N LEU A 7 9.12 16.07 6.01
CA LEU A 7 8.48 15.20 5.02
C LEU A 7 7.98 13.92 5.67
N ALA A 8 8.78 13.27 6.52
CA ALA A 8 8.38 12.08 7.26
C ALA A 8 7.15 12.32 8.14
N LYS A 9 7.05 13.50 8.76
CA LYS A 9 5.85 13.86 9.53
C LYS A 9 4.63 14.02 8.63
N ILE A 10 4.77 14.63 7.45
CA ILE A 10 3.67 14.80 6.49
C ILE A 10 3.24 13.44 5.92
N SER A 11 4.17 12.59 5.47
CA SER A 11 3.87 11.27 4.90
C SER A 11 3.03 10.42 5.84
N ARG A 12 3.35 10.41 7.15
CA ARG A 12 2.57 9.68 8.16
C ARG A 12 1.14 10.19 8.33
N THR A 13 0.84 11.41 7.91
CA THR A 13 -0.56 11.88 7.91
C THR A 13 -1.35 11.34 6.73
N ILE A 14 -0.67 10.83 5.69
CA ILE A 14 -1.25 10.40 4.43
C ILE A 14 -1.57 8.90 4.47
N ASP A 15 -2.80 8.57 4.84
CA ASP A 15 -3.39 7.23 4.74
C ASP A 15 -4.36 7.17 3.55
N LEU A 16 -4.23 6.14 2.71
CA LEU A 16 -5.09 5.86 1.57
C LEU A 16 -6.51 5.49 1.99
N LYS A 17 -6.71 4.97 3.21
CA LYS A 17 -8.05 4.67 3.76
C LYS A 17 -8.95 5.90 3.78
N HIS A 18 -8.38 7.09 3.87
CA HIS A 18 -9.13 8.35 3.81
C HIS A 18 -9.75 8.62 2.43
N PHE A 19 -9.38 7.88 1.39
CA PHE A 19 -9.97 7.97 0.05
C PHE A 19 -11.07 6.95 -0.20
N ASN A 20 -11.39 6.09 0.77
CA ASN A 20 -12.48 5.14 0.63
C ASN A 20 -13.84 5.84 0.77
N PRO A 21 -14.81 5.53 -0.11
CA PRO A 21 -16.14 6.10 0.00
C PRO A 21 -16.88 5.54 1.21
N SER A 22 -17.65 6.39 1.90
CA SER A 22 -18.40 6.00 3.10
C SER A 22 -19.58 5.09 2.77
N ASN A 23 -20.11 5.16 1.54
CA ASN A 23 -21.20 4.33 1.05
C ASN A 23 -20.75 3.14 0.18
N LEU A 24 -19.48 2.72 0.25
CA LEU A 24 -18.89 1.69 -0.63
C LEU A 24 -19.75 0.42 -0.75
N ASN A 25 -20.18 -0.15 0.38
CA ASN A 25 -20.91 -1.41 0.39
C ASN A 25 -22.30 -1.28 -0.27
N SER A 26 -23.00 -0.17 -0.02
CA SER A 26 -24.32 0.08 -0.62
C SER A 26 -24.20 0.27 -2.14
N GLU A 27 -23.24 1.09 -2.59
CA GLU A 27 -23.01 1.36 -4.01
C GLU A 27 -22.53 0.12 -4.76
N LYS A 28 -21.73 -0.72 -4.10
CA LYS A 28 -21.32 -2.02 -4.64
C LYS A 28 -22.53 -2.92 -4.89
N SER A 29 -23.46 -3.03 -3.94
CA SER A 29 -24.68 -3.85 -4.13
C SER A 29 -25.53 -3.35 -5.30
N LYS A 30 -25.72 -2.03 -5.43
CA LYS A 30 -26.45 -1.42 -6.56
C LYS A 30 -25.77 -1.69 -7.90
N PHE A 31 -24.43 -1.56 -7.95
CA PHE A 31 -23.64 -1.83 -9.15
C PHE A 31 -23.76 -3.27 -9.62
N PHE A 32 -23.68 -4.25 -8.73
CA PHE A 32 -23.81 -5.66 -9.13
C PHE A 32 -25.24 -6.07 -9.46
N ALA A 33 -26.25 -5.32 -8.98
CA ALA A 33 -27.64 -5.54 -9.33
C ALA A 33 -28.03 -4.95 -10.70
N SER A 34 -27.21 -4.10 -11.32
CA SER A 34 -27.53 -3.42 -12.58
C SER A 34 -26.35 -3.32 -13.53
N LYS A 35 -26.56 -3.66 -14.80
CA LYS A 35 -25.53 -3.55 -15.84
C LYS A 35 -25.20 -2.12 -16.27
N THR A 36 -26.05 -1.15 -15.94
CA THR A 36 -25.94 0.24 -16.41
C THR A 36 -25.77 1.27 -15.29
N TYR A 37 -25.92 0.86 -14.03
CA TYR A 37 -25.77 1.76 -12.90
C TYR A 37 -24.32 2.23 -12.74
N ASN A 38 -24.12 3.54 -12.62
CA ASN A 38 -22.83 4.13 -12.28
C ASN A 38 -22.80 4.51 -10.79
N PRO A 39 -21.90 3.94 -9.97
CA PRO A 39 -21.81 4.22 -8.53
C PRO A 39 -21.72 5.70 -8.20
N GLN A 40 -22.52 6.14 -7.22
CA GLN A 40 -22.53 7.51 -6.71
C GLN A 40 -21.86 7.54 -5.34
N PHE A 41 -20.53 7.67 -5.34
CA PHE A 41 -19.74 7.62 -4.12
C PHE A 41 -19.81 8.90 -3.30
N THR A 42 -20.00 8.73 -2.00
CA THR A 42 -19.88 9.81 -1.00
C THR A 42 -18.65 9.60 -0.13
N TYR A 43 -18.07 10.69 0.37
CA TYR A 43 -16.81 10.67 1.09
C TYR A 43 -16.89 11.49 2.37
N ASN A 44 -16.24 11.01 3.43
CA ASN A 44 -16.10 11.77 4.65
C ASN A 44 -15.09 12.91 4.46
N PRO A 45 -15.28 14.09 5.07
CA PRO A 45 -14.30 15.16 5.05
C PRO A 45 -12.95 14.69 5.63
N VAL A 46 -11.86 14.96 4.91
CA VAL A 46 -10.50 14.58 5.32
C VAL A 46 -9.71 15.83 5.68
N LYS A 47 -9.08 15.84 6.86
CA LYS A 47 -8.18 16.93 7.28
C LYS A 47 -6.94 16.99 6.38
N TYR A 48 -6.56 18.20 5.97
CA TYR A 48 -5.33 18.46 5.21
C TYR A 48 -4.69 19.78 5.68
N SER A 49 -3.35 19.88 5.61
CA SER A 49 -2.63 21.10 5.92
C SER A 49 -1.36 21.24 5.08
N PHE A 50 -1.17 22.42 4.49
CA PHE A 50 0.03 22.76 3.74
C PHE A 50 1.10 23.48 4.58
N LYS A 51 0.79 23.83 5.84
CA LYS A 51 1.65 24.69 6.68
C LYS A 51 3.07 24.11 6.82
N LEU A 52 3.17 22.83 7.19
CA LEU A 52 4.47 22.18 7.36
C LEU A 52 5.22 22.06 6.04
N LEU A 53 4.52 21.71 4.95
CA LEU A 53 5.12 21.55 3.62
C LEU A 53 5.69 22.87 3.08
N LYS A 54 4.98 23.98 3.26
CA LYS A 54 5.43 25.33 2.86
C LYS A 54 6.68 25.79 3.62
N SER A 55 6.92 25.25 4.82
CA SER A 55 8.07 25.60 5.66
C SER A 55 9.36 24.82 5.33
N ILE A 56 9.35 23.98 4.30
CA ILE A 56 10.51 23.15 3.95
C ILE A 56 11.39 23.90 2.97
N SER A 57 12.63 24.16 3.37
CA SER A 57 13.72 24.56 2.48
C SER A 57 14.54 23.34 2.09
N TYR A 58 14.94 23.26 0.83
CA TYR A 58 15.76 22.18 0.28
C TYR A 58 17.15 22.74 -0.07
N GLY A 59 18.20 21.96 0.20
CA GLY A 59 19.55 22.25 -0.27
C GLY A 59 19.76 21.85 -1.74
N TYR A 60 21.03 21.72 -2.13
CA TYR A 60 21.44 21.42 -3.51
C TYR A 60 22.07 20.04 -3.70
N ARG A 61 22.26 19.24 -2.65
CA ARG A 61 22.87 17.91 -2.76
C ARG A 61 21.92 16.95 -3.47
N PRO A 62 22.40 15.84 -4.05
CA PRO A 62 21.54 14.85 -4.70
C PRO A 62 20.36 14.38 -3.83
N ILE A 63 20.61 14.14 -2.53
CA ILE A 63 19.54 13.78 -1.58
C ILE A 63 18.48 14.88 -1.41
N ASP A 64 18.87 16.15 -1.49
CA ASP A 64 17.94 17.28 -1.38
C ASP A 64 16.99 17.33 -2.58
N GLN A 65 17.46 16.91 -3.77
CA GLN A 65 16.63 16.78 -4.96
C GLN A 65 15.58 15.65 -4.81
N LEU A 66 15.97 14.50 -4.24
CA LEU A 66 15.05 13.42 -3.91
C LEU A 66 13.98 13.87 -2.90
N MET A 67 14.37 14.64 -1.90
CA MET A 67 13.45 15.22 -0.91
C MET A 67 12.51 16.25 -1.54
N LYS A 68 13.01 17.07 -2.46
CA LYS A 68 12.19 18.02 -3.23
C LYS A 68 11.16 17.29 -4.09
N ALA A 69 11.54 16.17 -4.72
CA ALA A 69 10.62 15.32 -5.46
C ALA A 69 9.53 14.74 -4.53
N LYS A 70 9.91 14.23 -3.36
CA LYS A 70 8.94 13.75 -2.34
C LYS A 70 8.00 14.87 -1.87
N GLY A 71 8.52 16.08 -1.66
CA GLY A 71 7.69 17.24 -1.32
C GLY A 71 6.64 17.59 -2.40
N LYS A 72 6.99 17.45 -3.69
CA LYS A 72 6.03 17.63 -4.79
C LYS A 72 4.94 16.56 -4.80
N GLU A 73 5.30 15.30 -4.56
CA GLU A 73 4.36 14.19 -4.43
C GLU A 73 3.39 14.40 -3.25
N LEU A 74 3.92 14.70 -2.06
CA LEU A 74 3.10 14.96 -0.87
C LEU A 74 2.17 16.17 -1.07
N ARG A 75 2.62 17.20 -1.82
CA ARG A 75 1.75 18.32 -2.21
C ARG A 75 0.56 17.84 -3.03
N ALA A 76 0.81 16.98 -4.02
CA ALA A 76 -0.23 16.42 -4.88
C ALA A 76 -1.21 15.57 -4.05
N GLN A 77 -0.72 14.72 -3.14
CA GLN A 77 -1.56 13.91 -2.25
C GLN A 77 -2.40 14.75 -1.27
N LEU A 78 -1.86 15.85 -0.72
CA LEU A 78 -2.64 16.79 0.08
C LEU A 78 -3.72 17.52 -0.75
N LEU A 79 -3.44 17.79 -2.03
CA LEU A 79 -4.44 18.35 -2.95
C LEU A 79 -5.50 17.31 -3.33
N MET A 80 -5.14 16.02 -3.45
CA MET A 80 -6.13 14.95 -3.60
C MET A 80 -7.11 14.94 -2.42
N ARG A 81 -6.62 15.06 -1.17
CA ARG A 81 -7.49 15.18 0.01
C ARG A 81 -8.41 16.39 -0.04
N LYS A 82 -7.85 17.56 -0.40
CA LYS A 82 -8.63 18.80 -0.53
C LYS A 82 -9.76 18.68 -1.56
N PHE A 83 -9.55 17.92 -2.61
CA PHE A 83 -10.48 17.81 -3.75
C PHE A 83 -11.15 16.44 -3.86
N LEU A 84 -11.18 15.67 -2.77
CA LEU A 84 -11.81 14.34 -2.72
C LEU A 84 -13.27 14.43 -3.15
N GLY A 85 -13.72 13.47 -3.98
CA GLY A 85 -15.06 13.45 -4.55
C GLY A 85 -15.31 14.42 -5.72
N THR A 86 -14.29 15.16 -6.17
CA THR A 86 -14.43 16.09 -7.32
C THR A 86 -13.60 15.65 -8.53
N LYS A 87 -13.92 16.17 -9.72
CA LYS A 87 -13.12 15.95 -10.96
C LYS A 87 -11.65 16.35 -10.81
N LYS A 88 -11.33 17.27 -9.89
CA LYS A 88 -9.94 17.72 -9.63
C LYS A 88 -9.09 16.65 -8.95
N PHE A 89 -9.69 15.71 -8.20
CA PHE A 89 -8.98 14.61 -7.54
C PHE A 89 -8.09 13.85 -8.53
N THR A 90 -8.67 13.43 -9.66
CA THR A 90 -7.98 12.66 -10.70
C THR A 90 -6.76 13.39 -11.25
N ASN A 91 -6.85 14.71 -11.43
CA ASN A 91 -5.72 15.51 -11.91
C ASN A 91 -4.55 15.53 -10.91
N PHE A 92 -4.84 15.56 -9.61
CA PHE A 92 -3.80 15.50 -8.58
C PHE A 92 -3.28 14.07 -8.35
N SER A 93 -4.13 13.06 -8.50
CA SER A 93 -3.72 11.64 -8.50
C SER A 93 -2.70 11.37 -9.61
N LYS A 94 -2.97 11.83 -10.83
CA LYS A 94 -2.04 11.77 -11.97
C LYS A 94 -0.69 12.44 -11.70
N ARG A 95 -0.68 13.54 -10.94
CA ARG A 95 0.56 14.24 -10.55
C ARG A 95 1.36 13.49 -9.48
N ALA A 96 0.68 12.77 -8.59
CA ALA A 96 1.33 11.96 -7.55
C ALA A 96 1.87 10.65 -8.13
N TYR A 97 1.03 9.90 -8.85
CA TYR A 97 1.30 8.51 -9.23
C TYR A 97 1.57 8.29 -10.72
N GLY A 98 1.39 9.32 -11.55
CA GLY A 98 1.55 9.21 -13.00
C GLY A 98 0.35 8.58 -13.70
N PHE A 99 0.61 8.05 -14.90
CA PHE A 99 -0.38 7.37 -15.74
C PHE A 99 0.10 5.94 -16.01
N PRO A 100 -0.83 4.97 -16.15
CA PRO A 100 -0.51 3.72 -16.82
C PRO A 100 0.04 4.01 -18.22
N ASN A 101 1.21 3.46 -18.55
CA ASN A 101 1.75 3.59 -19.90
C ASN A 101 1.04 2.67 -20.89
N GLU A 102 1.13 2.97 -22.18
CA GLU A 102 0.44 2.23 -23.24
C GLU A 102 0.80 0.74 -23.25
N LYS A 103 2.08 0.40 -23.06
CA LYS A 103 2.56 -0.99 -22.97
C LYS A 103 1.91 -1.76 -21.81
N LEU A 104 1.68 -1.12 -20.67
CA LEU A 104 0.99 -1.70 -19.52
C LEU A 104 -0.50 -1.92 -19.84
N ILE A 105 -1.13 -0.96 -20.51
CA ILE A 105 -2.53 -1.07 -20.94
C ILE A 105 -2.70 -2.23 -21.94
N GLU A 106 -1.79 -2.35 -22.90
CA GLU A 106 -1.79 -3.43 -23.88
C GLU A 106 -1.65 -4.80 -23.20
N LYS A 107 -0.67 -4.94 -22.29
CA LYS A 107 -0.51 -6.16 -21.49
C LYS A 107 -1.75 -6.49 -20.66
N ALA A 108 -2.38 -5.49 -20.05
CA ALA A 108 -3.60 -5.67 -19.27
C ALA A 108 -4.77 -6.16 -20.14
N LYS A 109 -4.95 -5.60 -21.35
CA LYS A 109 -5.96 -6.06 -22.32
C LYS A 109 -5.73 -7.52 -22.70
N ILE A 110 -4.48 -7.90 -23.03
CA ILE A 110 -4.12 -9.28 -23.34
C ILE A 110 -4.45 -10.19 -22.16
N TYR A 111 -4.07 -9.81 -20.94
CA TYR A 111 -4.30 -10.60 -19.73
C TYR A 111 -5.79 -10.87 -19.48
N ILE A 112 -6.64 -9.85 -19.61
CA ILE A 112 -8.10 -9.98 -19.42
C ILE A 112 -8.71 -10.95 -20.44
N THR A 113 -8.19 -11.01 -21.66
CA THR A 113 -8.69 -11.94 -22.70
C THR A 113 -8.20 -13.37 -22.57
N ARG A 114 -6.99 -13.58 -22.02
CA ARG A 114 -6.31 -14.88 -22.00
C ARG A 114 -6.52 -15.69 -20.73
N VAL A 115 -6.76 -15.04 -19.60
CA VAL A 115 -6.94 -15.76 -18.32
C VAL A 115 -8.40 -16.20 -18.20
N PRO A 116 -8.70 -17.51 -18.21
CA PRO A 116 -10.05 -18.00 -18.03
C PRO A 116 -10.59 -17.51 -16.68
N SER A 117 -11.83 -17.03 -16.65
CA SER A 117 -12.52 -16.57 -15.43
C SER A 117 -12.64 -17.63 -14.33
N LYS A 118 -12.27 -18.89 -14.61
CA LYS A 118 -12.42 -20.06 -13.73
C LYS A 118 -11.15 -20.52 -12.99
N THR A 119 -9.98 -19.91 -13.16
CA THR A 119 -8.75 -20.39 -12.46
C THR A 119 -8.57 -19.77 -11.06
N ARG A 120 -9.64 -19.61 -10.27
CA ARG A 120 -9.46 -19.43 -8.82
C ARG A 120 -9.26 -20.82 -8.25
N GLU A 121 -8.06 -21.08 -7.73
CA GLU A 121 -7.80 -22.25 -6.89
C GLU A 121 -8.97 -22.43 -5.91
N THR A 122 -9.65 -23.57 -6.04
CA THR A 122 -10.84 -23.94 -5.29
C THR A 122 -10.49 -24.54 -3.93
N THR A 123 -9.20 -24.56 -3.56
CA THR A 123 -8.77 -25.03 -2.26
C THR A 123 -9.32 -24.09 -1.18
N LYS A 124 -10.37 -24.56 -0.51
CA LYS A 124 -10.87 -23.87 0.69
C LYS A 124 -9.73 -23.79 1.69
N GLY A 125 -9.40 -22.58 2.13
CA GLY A 125 -8.42 -22.37 3.18
C GLY A 125 -8.82 -23.13 4.44
N SER A 126 -7.84 -23.70 5.14
CA SER A 126 -8.02 -24.43 6.40
C SER A 126 -7.36 -23.72 7.59
N ILE A 127 -6.57 -22.68 7.34
CA ILE A 127 -5.84 -21.94 8.36
C ILE A 127 -6.65 -20.69 8.74
N PRO A 128 -7.13 -20.58 9.99
CA PRO A 128 -7.85 -19.38 10.45
C PRO A 128 -6.96 -18.15 10.52
N SER A 129 -7.53 -16.97 10.32
CA SER A 129 -6.85 -15.67 10.45
C SER A 129 -6.08 -15.50 11.76
N SER A 130 -6.58 -16.03 12.88
CA SER A 130 -5.92 -15.99 14.19
C SER A 130 -4.63 -16.80 14.26
N VAL A 131 -4.54 -17.90 13.50
CA VAL A 131 -3.30 -18.67 13.36
C VAL A 131 -2.30 -17.92 12.49
N VAL A 132 -2.75 -17.35 11.38
CA VAL A 132 -1.92 -16.51 10.50
C VAL A 132 -1.36 -15.30 11.25
N GLN A 133 -2.16 -14.66 12.11
CA GLN A 133 -1.72 -13.56 12.95
C GLN A 133 -0.51 -13.95 13.83
N LYS A 134 -0.57 -15.12 14.47
CA LYS A 134 0.54 -15.63 15.31
C LYS A 134 1.78 -15.94 14.48
N LEU A 135 1.60 -16.58 13.31
CA LEU A 135 2.72 -16.86 12.40
C LEU A 135 3.41 -15.57 11.96
N PHE A 136 2.64 -14.56 11.53
CA PHE A 136 3.18 -13.26 11.13
C PHE A 136 3.94 -12.57 12.27
N LEU A 137 3.38 -12.62 13.49
CA LEU A 137 4.04 -12.04 14.66
C LEU A 137 5.37 -12.75 14.97
N ASN A 138 5.40 -14.08 14.87
CA ASN A 138 6.63 -14.86 15.06
C ASN A 138 7.69 -14.46 14.03
N GLU A 139 7.32 -14.40 12.74
CA GLU A 139 8.24 -14.01 11.67
C GLU A 139 8.80 -12.60 11.84
N ILE A 140 7.96 -11.63 12.20
CA ILE A 140 8.42 -10.26 12.45
C ILE A 140 9.35 -10.21 13.68
N SER A 141 9.08 -11.02 14.71
CA SER A 141 9.86 -11.00 15.95
C SER A 141 11.32 -11.41 15.77
N LEU A 142 11.64 -12.12 14.68
CA LEU A 142 13.03 -12.46 14.29
C LEU A 142 13.90 -11.22 14.05
N PHE A 143 13.31 -10.08 13.68
CA PHE A 143 14.06 -8.87 13.34
C PHE A 143 13.46 -7.56 13.89
N SER A 144 12.29 -7.60 14.52
CA SER A 144 11.70 -6.42 15.18
C SER A 144 10.67 -6.75 16.25
N ASN A 145 10.77 -6.07 17.40
CA ASN A 145 9.76 -6.10 18.47
C ASN A 145 8.83 -4.88 18.48
N LYS A 146 8.91 -4.00 17.47
CA LYS A 146 8.17 -2.72 17.41
C LYS A 146 6.88 -2.79 16.60
N TRP A 147 6.58 -3.94 16.01
CA TRP A 147 5.47 -4.14 15.10
C TRP A 147 4.38 -4.99 15.76
N THR A 148 3.14 -4.71 15.39
CA THR A 148 1.97 -5.45 15.84
C THR A 148 1.26 -6.11 14.67
N VAL A 149 0.60 -7.24 14.92
CA VAL A 149 -0.24 -7.92 13.94
C VAL A 149 -1.65 -7.97 14.50
N LEU A 150 -2.63 -7.44 13.75
CA LEU A 150 -4.02 -7.33 14.19
C LEU A 150 -4.98 -7.90 13.15
N GLU A 151 -6.06 -8.52 13.61
CA GLU A 151 -7.18 -8.85 12.74
C GLU A 151 -8.08 -7.62 12.53
N ALA A 152 -8.41 -7.32 11.27
CA ALA A 152 -9.27 -6.19 10.92
C ALA A 152 -10.20 -6.53 9.75
N PRO A 153 -11.38 -5.87 9.64
CA PRO A 153 -12.30 -6.05 8.51
C PRO A 153 -11.78 -5.32 7.26
N ILE A 154 -10.64 -5.76 6.74
CA ILE A 154 -10.02 -5.24 5.52
C ILE A 154 -10.49 -6.03 4.28
N LEU A 155 -10.35 -5.41 3.09
CA LEU A 155 -10.74 -6.06 1.83
C LEU A 155 -9.71 -7.09 1.36
N ALA A 156 -8.42 -6.73 1.44
CA ALA A 156 -7.29 -7.59 1.12
C ALA A 156 -7.08 -8.67 2.19
N LYS A 157 -6.37 -9.75 1.85
CA LYS A 157 -6.05 -10.86 2.77
C LYS A 157 -5.14 -10.42 3.91
N ALA A 158 -4.14 -9.59 3.59
CA ALA A 158 -3.29 -8.90 4.53
C ALA A 158 -2.98 -7.50 4.00
N MET A 159 -2.45 -6.62 4.87
CA MET A 159 -2.02 -5.27 4.51
C MET A 159 -1.04 -4.73 5.55
N VAL A 160 0.09 -4.20 5.10
CA VAL A 160 1.09 -3.55 5.95
C VAL A 160 0.83 -2.05 6.06
N ASN A 161 0.86 -1.51 7.28
CA ASN A 161 0.87 -0.08 7.56
C ASN A 161 2.19 0.32 8.26
N PRO A 162 3.20 0.79 7.50
CA PRO A 162 4.48 1.21 8.07
C PRO A 162 4.39 2.42 8.99
N THR A 163 3.36 3.26 8.83
CA THR A 163 3.18 4.47 9.65
C THR A 163 2.89 4.10 11.11
N ASN A 164 2.00 3.13 11.32
CA ASN A 164 1.60 2.67 12.65
C ASN A 164 2.35 1.40 13.09
N LYS A 165 3.24 0.87 12.25
CA LYS A 165 3.94 -0.41 12.47
C LYS A 165 2.97 -1.55 12.75
N THR A 166 1.94 -1.65 11.92
CA THR A 166 0.89 -2.65 12.08
C THR A 166 0.72 -3.44 10.79
N VAL A 167 0.66 -4.77 10.91
CA VAL A 167 0.18 -5.65 9.84
C VAL A 167 -1.25 -6.04 10.15
N TYR A 168 -2.14 -5.83 9.20
CA TYR A 168 -3.54 -6.21 9.32
C TYR A 168 -3.77 -7.51 8.57
N ILE A 169 -4.39 -8.50 9.24
CA ILE A 169 -4.90 -9.72 8.64
C ILE A 169 -6.41 -9.59 8.50
N LYS A 170 -6.97 -10.10 7.41
CA LYS A 170 -8.42 -10.07 7.21
C LYS A 170 -9.12 -10.92 8.26
N LYS A 171 -9.93 -10.27 9.08
CA LYS A 171 -10.70 -10.90 10.16
C LYS A 171 -11.67 -11.95 9.62
N ASN A 172 -11.78 -13.07 10.32
CA ASN A 172 -12.68 -14.19 10.02
C ASN A 172 -12.46 -14.82 8.63
N ASP A 173 -11.26 -14.67 8.06
CA ASP A 173 -10.92 -15.26 6.77
C ASP A 173 -10.17 -16.59 6.97
N MET A 174 -10.23 -17.46 5.96
CA MET A 174 -9.55 -18.74 5.91
C MET A 174 -8.46 -18.72 4.83
N PHE A 175 -7.30 -19.28 5.14
CA PHE A 175 -6.11 -19.23 4.31
C PHE A 175 -5.63 -20.63 3.95
N THR A 176 -5.13 -20.81 2.73
CA THR A 176 -4.37 -22.00 2.36
C THR A 176 -2.92 -21.84 2.82
N LYS A 177 -2.18 -22.95 2.97
CA LYS A 177 -0.75 -22.89 3.32
C LYS A 177 0.04 -22.04 2.32
N ILE A 178 -0.17 -22.27 1.02
CA ILE A 178 0.45 -21.50 -0.07
C ILE A 178 0.15 -19.99 0.06
N GLN A 179 -1.08 -19.61 0.42
CA GLN A 179 -1.43 -18.21 0.64
C GLN A 179 -0.67 -17.62 1.83
N VAL A 180 -0.56 -18.35 2.94
CA VAL A 180 0.19 -17.89 4.12
C VAL A 180 1.65 -17.66 3.75
N ASP A 181 2.29 -18.62 3.07
CA ASP A 181 3.71 -18.54 2.71
C ASP A 181 3.98 -17.36 1.74
N ARG A 182 3.11 -17.17 0.74
CA ARG A 182 3.18 -16.01 -0.18
C ARG A 182 3.00 -14.69 0.55
N LEU A 183 2.05 -14.61 1.48
CA LEU A 183 1.81 -13.38 2.24
C LEU A 183 2.96 -13.08 3.22
N ILE A 184 3.61 -14.09 3.81
CA ILE A 184 4.83 -13.89 4.61
C ILE A 184 5.93 -13.29 3.71
N ALA A 185 6.15 -13.87 2.53
CA ALA A 185 7.10 -13.34 1.55
C ALA A 185 6.87 -11.85 1.24
N HIS A 186 5.62 -11.56 0.90
CA HIS A 186 5.20 -10.28 0.34
C HIS A 186 5.12 -9.21 1.43
N GLU A 187 4.32 -9.46 2.45
CA GLU A 187 4.03 -8.48 3.51
C GLU A 187 5.18 -8.37 4.50
N ILE A 188 5.71 -9.50 4.98
CA ILE A 188 6.73 -9.48 6.03
C ILE A 188 8.10 -9.18 5.43
N TYR A 189 8.58 -10.01 4.51
CA TYR A 189 9.94 -9.82 3.97
C TYR A 189 10.02 -8.74 2.88
N GLY A 190 8.93 -8.48 2.15
CA GLY A 190 8.85 -7.41 1.15
C GLY A 190 8.64 -6.04 1.76
N HIS A 191 7.62 -5.87 2.61
CA HIS A 191 7.27 -4.56 3.17
C HIS A 191 7.82 -4.29 4.57
N VAL A 192 7.61 -5.19 5.54
CA VAL A 192 7.99 -4.95 6.94
C VAL A 192 9.52 -4.91 7.09
N LEU A 193 10.22 -5.94 6.61
CA LEU A 193 11.68 -6.03 6.69
C LEU A 193 12.36 -4.85 5.99
N ARG A 194 11.91 -4.50 4.78
CA ARG A 194 12.37 -3.30 4.05
C ARG A 194 12.17 -2.03 4.87
N SER A 195 11.05 -1.89 5.58
CA SER A 195 10.80 -0.77 6.49
C SER A 195 11.76 -0.77 7.67
N VAL A 196 12.00 -1.92 8.30
CA VAL A 196 12.93 -2.06 9.44
C VAL A 196 14.37 -1.72 9.00
N CYS A 197 14.84 -2.28 7.89
CA CYS A 197 16.15 -1.93 7.33
C CYS A 197 16.24 -0.43 7.00
N GLY A 198 15.16 0.17 6.47
CA GLY A 198 15.09 1.60 6.21
C GLY A 198 15.15 2.46 7.47
N GLU A 199 14.69 1.98 8.62
CA GLU A 199 14.80 2.69 9.90
C GLU A 199 16.23 2.71 10.44
N MET A 200 17.07 1.75 10.02
CA MET A 200 18.49 1.70 10.37
C MET A 200 19.34 2.65 9.51
N GLN A 201 18.75 3.26 8.48
CA GLN A 201 19.44 4.20 7.60
C GLN A 201 19.39 5.64 8.14
N PRO A 202 20.31 6.54 7.71
CA PRO A 202 20.41 7.91 8.25
C PRO A 202 19.19 8.81 8.06
N TYR A 203 18.33 8.53 7.08
CA TYR A 203 17.17 9.36 6.74
C TYR A 203 15.86 8.59 6.94
N LYS A 204 14.87 9.24 7.54
CA LYS A 204 13.53 8.65 7.76
C LYS A 204 12.83 8.30 6.44
N MET A 205 13.17 8.96 5.34
CA MET A 205 12.65 8.59 4.01
C MET A 205 13.01 7.18 3.58
N PHE A 206 14.06 6.54 4.10
CA PHE A 206 14.36 5.16 3.72
C PHE A 206 13.35 4.14 4.25
N SER A 207 12.73 4.39 5.41
CA SER A 207 11.64 3.54 5.91
C SER A 207 10.26 3.90 5.35
N ILE A 208 10.09 5.12 4.82
CA ILE A 208 8.80 5.63 4.33
C ILE A 208 8.68 5.53 2.80
N GLY A 209 9.79 5.64 2.08
CA GLY A 209 9.83 5.73 0.62
C GLY A 209 10.01 7.16 0.10
N PHE A 210 10.80 7.28 -0.97
CA PHE A 210 10.94 8.50 -1.77
C PHE A 210 9.75 8.69 -2.72
N ALA A 211 9.82 9.67 -3.62
CA ALA A 211 8.77 9.84 -4.61
C ALA A 211 8.77 8.66 -5.60
N LYS A 212 7.59 8.14 -5.96
CA LYS A 212 7.38 7.03 -6.92
C LYS A 212 8.06 5.70 -6.55
N TYR A 213 8.32 5.49 -5.26
CA TYR A 213 9.03 4.30 -4.79
C TYR A 213 8.16 3.02 -4.82
N GLU A 214 6.84 3.17 -4.96
CA GLU A 214 5.84 2.10 -4.87
C GLU A 214 6.13 0.97 -5.87
N SER A 215 6.51 1.32 -7.11
CA SER A 215 6.84 0.32 -8.14
C SER A 215 8.02 -0.57 -7.76
N THR A 216 9.04 -0.01 -7.11
CA THR A 216 10.20 -0.77 -6.60
C THR A 216 9.81 -1.61 -5.39
N GLU A 217 8.99 -1.05 -4.49
CA GLU A 217 8.53 -1.76 -3.30
C GLU A 217 7.70 -2.99 -3.66
N GLU A 218 6.68 -2.85 -4.50
CA GLU A 218 5.85 -3.96 -4.98
C GLU A 218 6.68 -4.97 -5.80
N GLY A 219 7.62 -4.48 -6.62
CA GLY A 219 8.52 -5.34 -7.38
C GLY A 219 9.41 -6.20 -6.48
N LEU A 220 9.91 -5.64 -5.38
CA LEU A 220 10.70 -6.37 -4.39
C LEU A 220 9.84 -7.43 -3.66
N ALA A 221 8.62 -7.08 -3.28
CA ALA A 221 7.69 -8.01 -2.63
C ALA A 221 7.35 -9.20 -3.55
N LEU A 222 7.04 -8.94 -4.82
CA LEU A 222 6.79 -9.98 -5.83
C LEU A 222 8.04 -10.83 -6.11
N TYR A 223 9.22 -10.24 -6.10
CA TYR A 223 10.47 -10.99 -6.25
C TYR A 223 10.69 -11.96 -5.08
N LYS A 224 10.42 -11.53 -3.84
CA LYS A 224 10.49 -12.39 -2.64
C LYS A 224 9.48 -13.53 -2.71
N GLU A 225 8.26 -13.23 -3.13
CA GLU A 225 7.20 -14.22 -3.33
C GLU A 225 7.60 -15.28 -4.35
N LYS A 226 8.15 -14.88 -5.50
CA LYS A 226 8.63 -15.81 -6.52
C LYS A 226 9.79 -16.67 -6.02
N LYS A 227 10.75 -16.08 -5.29
CA LYS A 227 11.87 -16.83 -4.72
C LYS A 227 11.41 -17.92 -3.74
N LEU A 228 10.36 -17.68 -2.95
CA LEU A 228 9.81 -18.71 -2.05
C LEU A 228 9.18 -19.89 -2.80
N VAL A 229 8.60 -19.64 -3.98
CA VAL A 229 8.05 -20.69 -4.85
C VAL A 229 9.17 -21.48 -5.54
N ASP A 230 10.20 -20.79 -6.00
CA ASP A 230 11.30 -21.40 -6.76
C ASP A 230 12.36 -22.07 -5.84
N TYR A 231 12.56 -21.55 -4.63
CA TYR A 231 13.60 -21.95 -3.67
C TYR A 231 13.12 -21.87 -2.20
N PRO A 232 12.32 -22.84 -1.73
CA PRO A 232 11.68 -22.77 -0.41
C PRO A 232 12.64 -22.84 0.80
N ASN A 233 13.92 -23.17 0.60
CA ASN A 233 14.92 -23.35 1.67
C ASN A 233 15.92 -22.17 1.80
N GLU A 234 15.73 -21.06 1.09
CA GLU A 234 16.67 -19.91 1.09
C GLU A 234 16.30 -18.78 2.09
N PHE A 235 15.32 -18.98 2.96
CA PHE A 235 14.83 -17.97 3.90
C PHE A 235 14.82 -18.48 5.33
#